data_AF-A0A812ZB99-F1
#
_entry.id   AF-A0A812ZB99-F1
#
_cell.length_a   1.000
_cell.length_b   1.000
_cell.length_c   1.000
_cell.angle_alpha   90.00
_cell.angle_beta   90.00
_cell.angle_gamma   90.00
#
_symmetry.space_group_name_H-M   'P 1'
#
loop_
_entity.id
_entity.type
_entity.pdbx_description
1 polymer ?
#
loop_
_entity_poly.entity_id
_entity_poly.type
_entity_poly.pdbx_seq_one_letter_code
_entity_poly.pdbx_strand_id
1 'polypeptide(L)' 'GQWQVALQVLQTFSRFAVLPDAISTSAAISACAKQGQWRTALQLLVASWARLPLDDICFNAAISACATAGEW' A
#
# COMPACT_ATOMS: atom_id res chain seq x y z
N GLY A 1 -13.70 -0.32 4.37
CA GLY A 1 -13.42 -1.29 5.46
C GLY A 1 -12.14 -2.12 5.28
N GLN A 2 -11.69 -2.45 4.07
CA GLN A 2 -10.57 -3.40 3.89
C GLN A 2 -9.17 -2.80 4.13
N TRP A 3 -9.03 -1.47 4.17
CA TRP A 3 -7.75 -0.79 4.44
C TRP A 3 -7.27 -0.97 5.88
N GLN A 4 -8.19 -0.93 6.86
CA GLN A 4 -7.84 -1.11 8.27
C GLN A 4 -7.24 -2.49 8.51
N VAL A 5 -7.85 -3.52 7.90
CA VAL A 5 -7.37 -4.90 7.99
C VAL A 5 -6.00 -5.04 7.32
N ALA A 6 -5.83 -4.45 6.14
CA ALA A 6 -4.55 -4.48 5.44
C ALA A 6 -3.43 -3.80 6.24
N LEU A 7 -3.70 -2.65 6.87
CA LEU A 7 -2.76 -1.97 7.77
C LEU A 7 -2.44 -2.79 9.01
N GLN A 8 -3.44 -3.41 9.65
CA GLN A 8 -3.18 -4.26 10.82
C GLN A 8 -2.33 -5.48 10.47
N VAL A 9 -2.57 -6.08 9.31
CA VAL A 9 -1.75 -7.19 8.80
C VAL A 9 -0.32 -6.72 8.52
N LEU A 10 -0.14 -5.56 7.89
CA LEU A 10 1.19 -4.95 7.67
C LEU A 10 1.92 -4.58 8.95
N GLN A 11 1.22 -4.06 9.96
CA GLN A 11 1.80 -3.79 11.28
C GLN A 11 2.19 -5.08 12.00
N THR A 12 1.42 -6.14 11.81
CA THR A 12 1.74 -7.48 12.32
C THR A 12 3.02 -8.00 11.65
N PHE A 13 3.13 -7.92 10.32
CA PHE A 13 4.34 -8.28 9.57
C PHE A 13 5.57 -7.46 10.02
N SER A 14 5.40 -6.15 10.20
CA SER A 14 6.45 -5.26 10.72
C SER A 14 6.90 -5.64 12.13
N ARG A 15 5.95 -6.02 13.00
CA ARG A 15 6.21 -6.43 14.39
C ARG A 15 6.92 -7.78 14.50
N PHE A 16 6.64 -8.69 13.58
CA PHE A 16 7.28 -10.01 13.52
C PHE A 16 8.53 -10.05 12.64
N ALA A 17 8.98 -8.90 12.10
CA ALA A 17 10.08 -8.81 11.12
C ALA A 17 9.93 -9.73 9.91
N VAL A 18 8.69 -10.16 9.62
CA VAL A 18 8.36 -10.97 8.46
C VAL A 18 8.16 -9.99 7.30
N LEU A 19 8.94 -10.15 6.24
CA LEU A 19 8.83 -9.30 5.05
C LEU A 19 7.39 -9.38 4.51
N PRO A 20 6.64 -8.27 4.46
CA PRO A 20 5.35 -8.28 3.80
C PRO A 20 5.56 -8.52 2.31
N ASP A 21 4.94 -9.57 1.78
CA ASP A 21 5.09 -9.95 0.37
C ASP A 21 4.54 -8.86 -0.57
N ALA A 22 5.02 -8.82 -1.82
CA ALA A 22 4.62 -7.82 -2.81
C ALA A 22 3.09 -7.82 -3.00
N ILE A 23 2.46 -8.99 -2.93
CA ILE A 23 1.01 -9.16 -2.99
C ILE A 23 0.32 -8.44 -1.82
N SER A 24 0.80 -8.64 -0.58
CA SER A 24 0.20 -8.03 0.62
C SER A 24 0.30 -6.51 0.59
N THR A 25 1.44 -5.99 0.14
CA THR A 25 1.66 -4.55 -0.03
C THR A 25 0.73 -3.99 -1.13
N SER A 26 0.63 -4.65 -2.28
CA SER A 26 -0.25 -4.22 -3.38
C SER A 26 -1.73 -4.14 -2.98
N ALA A 27 -2.19 -5.11 -2.18
CA ALA A 27 -3.55 -5.15 -1.65
C ALA A 27 -3.80 -4.00 -0.68
N ALA A 28 -2.83 -3.68 0.19
CA ALA A 28 -2.94 -2.57 1.12
C ALA A 28 -2.96 -1.20 0.42
N ILE A 29 -2.09 -1.00 -0.57
CA ILE A 29 -2.04 0.20 -1.40
C ILE A 29 -3.37 0.37 -2.14
N SER A 30 -3.87 -0.69 -2.78
CA SER A 30 -5.15 -0.68 -3.49
C SER A 30 -6.34 -0.39 -2.57
N ALA A 31 -6.34 -0.92 -1.34
CA ALA A 31 -7.38 -0.67 -0.36
C ALA A 31 -7.36 0.77 0.17
N CYS A 32 -6.16 1.36 0.30
CA CYS A 32 -5.98 2.78 0.63
C CYS A 32 -6.44 3.67 -0.54
N ALA A 33 -6.08 3.32 -1.77
CA ALA A 33 -6.50 4.00 -2.99
C ALA A 33 -8.02 4.12 -3.10
N LYS A 34 -8.73 2.99 -2.94
CA LYS A 34 -10.19 2.92 -3.02
C LYS A 34 -10.92 3.74 -1.95
N GLN A 35 -10.24 4.16 -0.89
CA GLN A 35 -10.81 4.97 0.18
C GLN A 35 -10.28 6.40 0.20
N GLY A 36 -9.62 6.84 -0.88
CA GLY A 36 -9.07 8.19 -0.98
C GLY A 36 -7.89 8.45 -0.04
N GLN A 37 -7.31 7.40 0.55
CA GLN A 37 -6.17 7.48 1.47
C GLN A 37 -4.84 7.42 0.69
N TRP A 38 -4.69 8.29 -0.30
CA TRP A 38 -3.54 8.31 -1.22
C TRP A 38 -2.20 8.56 -0.50
N ARG A 39 -2.19 9.40 0.55
CA ARG A 39 -0.99 9.66 1.37
C ARG A 39 -0.47 8.38 2.02
N THR A 40 -1.38 7.61 2.63
CA THR A 40 -1.05 6.34 3.27
C THR A 40 -0.59 5.30 2.25
N ALA A 41 -1.21 5.29 1.07
CA ALA A 41 -0.81 4.42 -0.05
C ALA A 41 0.63 4.71 -0.51
N LEU A 42 1.00 5.99 -0.65
CA LEU A 42 2.36 6.41 -1.02
C LEU A 42 3.38 6.11 0.08
N GLN A 43 3.03 6.35 1.35
CA GLN A 43 3.91 6.01 2.47
C GLN A 43 4.22 4.51 2.53
N LEU A 44 3.21 3.68 2.26
CA LEU A 44 3.37 2.22 2.14
C LEU A 44 4.27 1.83 0.96
N LEU A 45 4.07 2.44 -0.20
CA LEU A 45 4.90 2.19 -1.37
C LEU A 45 6.37 2.53 -1.10
N VAL A 46 6.66 3.69 -0.52
CA VAL A 46 8.04 4.12 -0.20
C VAL A 46 8.67 3.23 0.88
N ALA A 47 7.93 2.86 1.92
CA ALA A 47 8.41 1.99 2.98
C ALA A 47 8.75 0.58 2.48
N SER A 48 7.96 0.05 1.53
CA SER A 48 8.17 -1.26 0.94
C SER A 48 9.21 -1.26 -0.18
N TRP A 49 9.39 -0.14 -0.91
CA TRP A 49 10.40 -0.01 -1.97
C TRP A 49 11.83 -0.28 -1.48
N ALA A 50 12.13 0.13 -0.25
CA ALA A 50 13.43 -0.11 0.36
C ALA A 50 13.68 -1.58 0.75
N ARG A 51 12.64 -2.43 0.72
CA ARG A 51 12.66 -3.79 1.30
C ARG A 51 12.27 -4.88 0.31
N LEU A 52 11.49 -4.57 -0.73
CA LEU A 52 11.01 -5.54 -1.72
C LEU A 52 11.06 -4.97 -3.14
N PRO A 53 11.29 -5.83 -4.15
CA PRO A 53 10.97 -5.50 -5.53
C PRO A 53 9.45 -5.42 -5.67
N LEU A 54 8.92 -4.20 -5.68
CA LEU A 54 7.49 -3.95 -5.87
C LEU A 54 7.12 -4.18 -7.34
N ASP A 55 6.08 -4.97 -7.59
CA ASP A 55 5.50 -5.15 -8.92
C ASP A 55 4.82 -3.87 -9.45
N ASP A 56 4.70 -3.77 -10.78
CA ASP A 56 3.94 -2.74 -11.51
C ASP A 56 2.53 -2.49 -10.94
N ILE A 57 1.91 -3.51 -10.37
CA ILE A 57 0.60 -3.42 -9.72
C ILE A 57 0.62 -2.43 -8.55
N CYS A 58 1.70 -2.38 -7.76
CA CYS A 58 1.83 -1.46 -6.64
C CYS A 58 1.91 0.00 -7.12
N PHE A 59 2.65 0.25 -8.19
CA PHE A 59 2.77 1.56 -8.81
C PHE A 59 1.44 2.03 -9.39
N ASN A 60 0.79 1.17 -10.16
CA ASN A 60 -0.49 1.49 -10.78
C ASN A 60 -1.57 1.78 -9.72
N ALA A 61 -1.60 1.00 -8.63
CA ALA A 61 -2.51 1.23 -7.51
C ALA A 61 -2.24 2.57 -6.80
N ALA A 62 -0.98 2.95 -6.58
CA ALA A 62 -0.62 4.23 -5.97
C ALA A 62 -0.92 5.43 -6.90
N ILE A 63 -0.66 5.31 -8.19
CA ILE A 63 -1.00 6.33 -9.20
C ILE A 63 -2.52 6.50 -9.27
N SER A 64 -3.27 5.40 -9.34
CA SER A 64 -4.74 5.43 -9.30
C SER A 64 -5.28 6.06 -8.03
N ALA A 65 -4.63 5.84 -6.88
CA ALA A 65 -4.96 6.51 -5.61
C ALA A 65 -4.82 8.03 -5.72
N CYS A 66 -3.72 8.51 -6.32
CA CYS A 66 -3.45 9.94 -6.49
C CYS A 66 -4.42 10.56 -7.50
N ALA A 67 -4.74 9.85 -8.58
CA ALA A 67 -5.70 10.29 -9.59
C ALA A 67 -7.14 10.40 -9.03
N THR A 68 -7.55 9.45 -8.19
CA THR A 68 -8.89 9.48 -7.54
C THR A 68 -8.99 10.46 -6.39
N ALA A 69 -7.86 10.87 -5.80
CA ALA A 69 -7.83 11.89 -4.75
C ALA A 69 -8.06 13.32 -5.27
N GLY A 70 -8.09 13.53 -6.59
CA GLY A 70 -8.52 14.79 -7.18
C GLY A 70 -7.52 15.95 -7.05
N GLU A 71 -6.22 15.67 -7.12
CA GLU A 71 -5.18 16.69 -7.32
C GLU A 71 -4.40 16.36 -8.61
N TRP A 72 -5.08 16.42 -9.76
CA TRP A 72 -4.48 16.59 -11.09
C TRP A 72 -5.07 17.83 -11.74
#